data_AF-A0A969I936-F1
#
_entry.id   AF-A0A969I936-F1
#
_cell.length_a   1.000
_cell.length_b   1.000
_cell.length_c   1.000
_cell.angle_alpha   90.00
_cell.angle_beta   90.00
_cell.angle_gamma   90.00
#
_symmetry.space_group_name_H-M   'P 1'
#
loop_
_entity.id
_entity.type
_entity.pdbx_description
1 polymer ?
#
loop_
_entity_poly.entity_id
_entity_poly.type
_entity_poly.pdbx_seq_one_letter_code
_entity_poly.pdbx_strand_id
1 'polypeptide(L)'
;MPEAAWGIHLIATSNMENALRIVSVERGRDPRRYAMVAFGGAGPLHAARLARSVGIPTVIVPYGAGVGSAIGLLEADPRIDVTATRVLHLDAAASSDAIADIYRALETRALQDVKRAASSGEVQWSRYAQMRYAGQGFEIHVDLPGGPIGPDYGKRVIEAFNEAYLRKHKFLDAEGTIEAVDWTLVATIPSRTGGARLGRMVVET
;
A
#
# COMPACT_ATOMS: atom_id res chain seq x y z
N MET A 1 44.15 -1.82 9.95
CA MET A 1 42.88 -2.31 10.58
C MET A 1 41.73 -1.36 10.26
N PRO A 2 41.86 -0.02 10.42
CA PRO A 2 40.82 0.94 9.99
C PRO A 2 40.43 0.82 8.51
N GLU A 3 41.39 0.49 7.64
CA GLU A 3 41.22 0.37 6.19
C GLU A 3 40.30 -0.81 5.83
N ALA A 4 40.45 -1.94 6.53
CA ALA A 4 39.61 -3.11 6.35
C ALA A 4 38.17 -2.85 6.82
N ALA A 5 38.01 -2.21 7.99
CA ALA A 5 36.70 -1.82 8.51
C ALA A 5 35.99 -0.81 7.58
N TRP A 6 36.74 0.17 7.06
CA TRP A 6 36.22 1.12 6.08
C TRP A 6 35.82 0.44 4.76
N GLY A 7 36.64 -0.51 4.28
CA GLY A 7 36.31 -1.33 3.11
C GLY A 7 35.00 -2.10 3.29
N ILE A 8 34.78 -2.72 4.46
CA ILE A 8 33.51 -3.41 4.78
C ILE A 8 32.33 -2.43 4.75
N HIS A 9 32.47 -1.27 5.38
CA HIS A 9 31.43 -0.23 5.39
C HIS A 9 31.09 0.23 3.96
N LEU A 10 32.09 0.43 3.10
CA LEU A 10 31.90 0.82 1.71
C LEU A 10 31.17 -0.24 0.89
N ILE A 11 31.55 -1.51 1.02
CA ILE A 11 30.89 -2.61 0.31
C ILE A 11 29.42 -2.69 0.73
N ALA A 12 29.15 -2.67 2.03
CA ALA A 12 27.78 -2.69 2.54
C ALA A 12 26.96 -1.49 2.03
N THR A 13 27.54 -0.30 2.04
CA THR A 13 26.87 0.92 1.55
C THR A 13 26.62 0.84 0.04
N SER A 14 27.59 0.39 -0.76
CA SER A 14 27.44 0.25 -2.21
C SER A 14 26.32 -0.73 -2.60
N ASN A 15 26.16 -1.82 -1.85
CA ASN A 15 25.06 -2.75 -2.06
C ASN A 15 23.70 -2.08 -1.78
N MET A 16 23.61 -1.27 -0.73
CA MET A 16 22.42 -0.48 -0.41
C MET A 16 22.13 0.61 -1.45
N GLU A 17 23.16 1.25 -2.02
CA GLU A 17 23.01 2.24 -3.11
C GLU A 17 22.37 1.61 -4.35
N ASN A 18 22.79 0.39 -4.72
CA ASN A 18 22.20 -0.31 -5.86
C ASN A 18 20.72 -0.63 -5.62
N ALA A 19 20.38 -1.14 -4.44
CA ALA A 19 19.00 -1.39 -4.05
C ALA A 19 18.15 -0.10 -4.08
N LEU A 20 18.71 1.03 -3.62
CA LEU A 20 18.03 2.32 -3.64
C LEU A 20 17.71 2.80 -5.06
N ARG A 21 18.61 2.60 -6.04
CA ARG A 21 18.38 2.95 -7.45
C ARG A 21 17.25 2.12 -8.07
N ILE A 22 17.21 0.82 -7.78
CA ILE A 22 16.16 -0.09 -8.26
C ILE A 22 14.77 0.35 -7.78
N VAL A 23 14.64 0.73 -6.50
CA VAL A 23 13.32 1.10 -5.95
C VAL A 23 12.87 2.53 -6.29
N SER A 24 13.77 3.37 -6.82
CA SER A 24 13.51 4.78 -7.14
C SER A 24 13.51 5.04 -8.65
N VAL A 25 14.69 5.14 -9.25
CA VAL A 25 14.90 5.54 -10.64
C VAL A 25 14.24 4.57 -11.61
N GLU A 26 14.38 3.26 -11.41
CA GLU A 26 13.78 2.25 -12.29
C GLU A 26 12.25 2.24 -12.23
N ARG A 27 11.67 2.74 -11.13
CA ARG A 27 10.21 2.94 -10.99
C ARG A 27 9.76 4.32 -11.49
N GLY A 28 10.62 5.07 -12.18
CA GLY A 28 10.34 6.39 -12.76
C GLY A 28 10.21 7.51 -11.72
N ARG A 29 10.70 7.32 -10.50
CA ARG A 29 10.66 8.33 -9.43
C ARG A 29 11.96 9.12 -9.40
N ASP A 30 11.86 10.44 -9.47
CA ASP A 30 13.01 11.34 -9.29
C ASP A 30 13.34 11.49 -7.79
N PRO A 31 14.46 10.92 -7.28
CA PRO A 31 14.80 10.93 -5.86
C PRO A 31 14.95 12.35 -5.28
N ARG A 32 15.30 13.33 -6.11
CA ARG A 32 15.50 14.73 -5.70
C ARG A 32 14.22 15.39 -5.19
N ARG A 33 13.06 14.80 -5.47
CA ARG A 33 11.74 15.30 -5.06
C ARG A 33 11.28 14.74 -3.71
N TYR A 34 12.10 13.94 -3.03
CA TYR A 34 11.74 13.23 -1.81
C TYR A 34 12.74 13.46 -0.69
N ALA A 35 12.32 13.17 0.54
CA ALA A 35 13.21 13.02 1.69
C ALA A 35 13.44 11.52 1.99
N MET A 36 14.62 11.18 2.50
CA MET A 36 14.93 9.84 3.00
C MET A 36 14.63 9.77 4.49
N VAL A 37 13.77 8.85 4.92
CA VAL A 37 13.59 8.54 6.34
C VAL A 37 14.46 7.34 6.70
N ALA A 38 15.45 7.54 7.56
CA ALA A 38 16.41 6.52 7.95
C ALA A 38 16.06 5.93 9.32
N PHE A 39 15.61 4.67 9.33
CA PHE A 39 15.32 3.89 10.53
C PHE A 39 15.96 2.50 10.44
N GLY A 40 15.79 1.68 11.48
CA GLY A 40 16.52 0.45 11.72
C GLY A 40 17.84 0.70 12.46
N GLY A 41 18.39 -0.35 13.07
CA GLY A 41 19.58 -0.24 13.93
C GLY A 41 20.79 0.40 13.26
N ALA A 42 20.99 0.16 11.95
CA ALA A 42 22.10 0.71 11.18
C ALA A 42 21.68 1.74 10.10
N GLY A 43 20.39 1.99 9.91
CA GLY A 43 19.90 2.87 8.82
C GLY A 43 20.54 4.26 8.83
N PRO A 44 20.53 4.98 9.98
CA PRO A 44 21.15 6.30 10.07
C PRO A 44 22.65 6.34 9.77
N LEU A 45 23.39 5.25 10.02
CA LEU A 45 24.84 5.16 9.75
C LEU A 45 25.17 5.30 8.26
N HIS A 46 24.29 4.80 7.39
CA HIS A 46 24.52 4.80 5.93
C HIS A 46 23.76 5.92 5.21
N ALA A 47 22.74 6.48 5.84
CA ALA A 47 21.74 7.35 5.21
C ALA A 47 22.34 8.57 4.46
N ALA A 48 23.28 9.28 5.07
CA ALA A 48 23.86 10.48 4.44
C ALA A 48 24.59 10.17 3.12
N ARG A 49 25.33 9.05 3.08
CA ARG A 49 26.03 8.61 1.88
C ARG A 49 25.06 8.10 0.82
N LEU A 50 24.07 7.31 1.24
CA LEU A 50 23.01 6.83 0.35
C LEU A 50 22.25 7.99 -0.28
N ALA A 51 21.82 8.98 0.50
CA ALA A 51 21.09 10.14 0.02
C ALA A 51 21.90 10.93 -1.02
N ARG A 52 23.17 11.22 -0.74
CA ARG A 52 24.06 11.88 -1.71
C ARG A 52 24.24 11.09 -3.00
N SER A 53 24.32 9.75 -2.93
CA SER A 53 24.54 8.91 -4.12
C SER A 53 23.42 8.99 -5.17
N VAL A 54 22.20 9.34 -4.73
CA VAL A 54 21.01 9.47 -5.60
C VAL A 54 20.42 10.89 -5.63
N GLY A 55 21.06 11.86 -4.98
CA GLY A 55 20.65 13.26 -4.97
C GLY A 55 19.41 13.57 -4.11
N ILE A 56 19.13 12.77 -3.07
CA ILE A 56 18.08 13.11 -2.10
C ILE A 56 18.57 14.30 -1.26
N PRO A 57 17.82 15.42 -1.17
CA PRO A 57 18.28 16.65 -0.50
C PRO A 57 18.15 16.62 1.02
N THR A 58 17.41 15.67 1.59
CA THR A 58 17.07 15.68 3.02
C THR A 58 17.04 14.28 3.58
N VAL A 59 17.74 14.08 4.70
CA VAL A 59 17.66 12.87 5.52
C VAL A 59 16.96 13.20 6.84
N ILE A 60 15.93 12.43 7.14
CA ILE A 60 15.18 12.50 8.40
C ILE A 60 15.55 11.28 9.23
N VAL A 61 16.13 11.52 10.41
CA VAL A 61 16.37 10.48 11.41
C VAL A 61 15.35 10.67 12.54
N PRO A 62 14.30 9.83 12.61
CA PRO A 62 13.29 9.95 13.65
C PRO A 62 13.84 9.51 15.01
N TYR A 63 13.28 10.05 16.08
CA TYR A 63 13.47 9.53 17.43
C TYR A 63 13.07 8.06 17.47
N GLY A 64 13.91 7.22 18.06
CA GLY A 64 13.69 5.77 18.05
C GLY A 64 13.97 5.10 16.70
N ALA A 65 14.76 5.72 15.81
CA ALA A 65 15.16 5.13 14.52
C ALA A 65 15.60 3.66 14.64
N GLY A 66 16.35 3.29 15.69
CA GLY A 66 16.79 1.91 15.92
C GLY A 66 15.65 0.89 16.13
N VAL A 67 14.46 1.34 16.53
CA VAL A 67 13.28 0.52 16.84
C VAL A 67 12.04 0.91 16.00
N GLY A 68 12.26 1.51 14.82
CA GLY A 68 11.18 2.03 13.97
C GLY A 68 10.06 1.01 13.66
N SER A 69 10.40 -0.27 13.49
CA SER A 69 9.41 -1.33 13.27
C SER A 69 8.49 -1.57 14.47
N ALA A 70 9.01 -1.50 15.69
CA ALA A 70 8.21 -1.66 16.91
C ALA A 70 7.28 -0.46 17.11
N ILE A 71 7.77 0.76 16.83
CA ILE A 71 6.95 1.97 16.81
C ILE A 71 5.83 1.82 15.79
N GLY A 72 6.15 1.41 14.55
CA GLY A 72 5.14 1.22 13.51
C GLY A 72 4.07 0.19 13.89
N LEU A 73 4.44 -0.89 14.59
CA LEU A 73 3.48 -1.87 15.09
C LEU A 73 2.54 -1.30 16.16
N LEU A 74 3.06 -0.45 17.05
CA LEU A 74 2.27 0.15 18.14
C LEU A 74 1.35 1.28 17.65
N GLU A 75 1.77 1.98 16.59
CA GLU A 75 1.03 3.11 16.01
C GLU A 75 0.07 2.72 14.89
N ALA A 76 0.22 1.52 14.32
CA ALA A 76 -0.66 1.07 13.24
C ALA A 76 -2.08 0.83 13.76
N ASP A 77 -3.06 1.38 13.05
CA ASP A 77 -4.45 1.08 13.32
C ASP A 77 -4.73 -0.42 13.11
N PRO A 78 -5.46 -1.08 14.04
CA PRO A 78 -5.92 -2.44 13.82
C PRO A 78 -6.65 -2.57 12.48
N ARG A 79 -6.14 -3.48 11.65
CA ARG A 79 -6.60 -3.69 10.29
C ARG A 79 -6.80 -5.17 10.02
N ILE A 80 -7.96 -5.52 9.49
CA ILE A 80 -8.32 -6.89 9.11
C ILE A 80 -8.74 -6.87 7.64
N ASP A 81 -8.01 -7.62 6.83
CA ASP A 81 -8.28 -7.81 5.41
C ASP A 81 -8.86 -9.21 5.22
N VAL A 82 -10.09 -9.30 4.72
CA VAL A 82 -10.72 -10.56 4.36
C VAL A 82 -10.91 -10.58 2.86
N THR A 83 -10.44 -11.64 2.22
CA THR A 83 -10.50 -11.82 0.76
C THR A 83 -11.34 -13.04 0.38
N ALA A 84 -11.97 -12.97 -0.79
CA ALA A 84 -12.52 -14.13 -1.48
C ALA A 84 -12.25 -14.06 -2.97
N THR A 85 -11.80 -15.18 -3.53
CA THR A 85 -11.67 -15.36 -4.96
C THR A 85 -13.03 -15.77 -5.54
N ARG A 86 -13.58 -14.92 -6.40
CA ARG A 86 -14.77 -15.19 -7.22
C ARG A 86 -14.66 -14.42 -8.52
N VAL A 87 -14.45 -15.16 -9.61
CA VAL A 87 -14.37 -14.55 -10.95
C VAL A 87 -15.76 -14.10 -11.37
N LEU A 88 -15.89 -12.82 -11.68
CA LEU A 88 -17.10 -12.20 -12.18
C LEU A 88 -16.77 -11.34 -13.41
N HIS A 89 -17.40 -11.66 -14.54
CA HIS A 89 -17.47 -10.72 -15.67
C HIS A 89 -18.43 -9.60 -15.28
N LEU A 90 -17.94 -8.37 -15.32
CA LEU A 90 -18.69 -7.21 -14.88
C LEU A 90 -19.64 -6.72 -15.96
N ASP A 91 -20.88 -6.55 -15.53
CA ASP A 91 -21.96 -5.91 -16.27
C ASP A 91 -22.55 -4.78 -15.41
N ALA A 92 -22.75 -3.62 -16.04
CA ALA A 92 -23.18 -2.42 -15.33
C ALA A 92 -24.55 -2.56 -14.66
N ALA A 93 -25.44 -3.40 -15.19
CA ALA A 93 -26.81 -3.59 -14.72
C ALA A 93 -27.00 -4.88 -13.91
N ALA A 94 -26.26 -5.95 -14.23
CA ALA A 94 -26.50 -7.28 -13.66
C ALA A 94 -25.54 -7.67 -12.53
N SER A 95 -24.40 -7.00 -12.36
CA SER A 95 -23.39 -7.43 -11.38
C SER A 95 -23.63 -6.95 -9.94
N SER A 96 -24.47 -5.93 -9.72
CA SER A 96 -24.62 -5.28 -8.41
C SER A 96 -25.01 -6.25 -7.28
N ASP A 97 -25.97 -7.15 -7.53
CA ASP A 97 -26.43 -8.12 -6.52
C ASP A 97 -25.35 -9.16 -6.18
N ALA A 98 -24.67 -9.68 -7.20
CA ALA A 98 -23.57 -10.63 -7.01
C ALA A 98 -22.42 -10.00 -6.18
N ILE A 99 -22.09 -8.74 -6.46
CA ILE A 99 -21.09 -7.97 -5.70
C ILE A 99 -21.57 -7.76 -4.25
N ALA A 100 -22.84 -7.43 -4.05
CA ALA A 100 -23.43 -7.26 -2.72
C ALA A 100 -23.30 -8.54 -1.88
N ASP A 101 -23.59 -9.69 -2.46
CA ASP A 101 -23.52 -10.98 -1.78
C ASP A 101 -22.09 -11.38 -1.42
N ILE A 102 -21.12 -11.10 -2.29
CA ILE A 102 -19.70 -11.28 -2.00
C ILE A 102 -19.30 -10.45 -0.78
N TYR A 103 -19.61 -9.16 -0.78
CA TYR A 103 -19.21 -8.27 0.30
C TYR A 103 -19.96 -8.52 1.61
N ARG A 104 -21.22 -8.96 1.56
CA ARG A 104 -21.97 -9.39 2.76
C ARG A 104 -21.33 -10.61 3.43
N ALA A 105 -20.87 -11.58 2.63
CA ALA A 105 -20.16 -12.75 3.11
C ALA A 105 -18.76 -12.41 3.65
N LEU A 106 -18.07 -11.42 3.07
CA LEU A 106 -16.81 -10.89 3.58
C LEU A 106 -17.00 -10.14 4.90
N GLU A 107 -18.04 -9.30 4.99
CA GLU A 107 -18.37 -8.52 6.19
C GLU A 107 -18.68 -9.43 7.38
N THR A 108 -19.45 -10.50 7.15
CA THR A 108 -19.73 -11.50 8.19
C THR A 108 -18.45 -12.11 8.75
N ARG A 109 -17.48 -12.44 7.90
CA ARG A 109 -16.17 -12.98 8.32
C ARG A 109 -15.33 -11.91 9.03
N ALA A 110 -15.25 -10.71 8.47
CA ALA A 110 -14.49 -9.60 9.05
C ALA A 110 -15.00 -9.24 10.46
N LEU A 111 -16.31 -9.21 10.68
CA LEU A 111 -16.91 -8.95 11.99
C LEU A 111 -16.57 -10.06 13.02
N GLN A 112 -16.47 -11.32 12.58
CA GLN A 112 -16.02 -12.40 13.46
C GLN A 112 -14.55 -12.20 13.88
N ASP A 113 -13.70 -11.80 12.95
CA ASP A 113 -12.28 -11.57 13.21
C ASP A 113 -12.05 -10.32 14.07
N VAL A 114 -12.79 -9.22 13.82
CA VAL A 114 -12.79 -8.03 14.68
C VAL A 114 -13.16 -8.39 16.12
N LYS A 115 -14.20 -9.22 16.30
CA LYS A 115 -14.63 -9.69 17.63
C LYS A 115 -13.54 -10.54 18.30
N ARG A 116 -12.87 -11.42 17.57
CA ARG A 116 -11.76 -12.25 18.09
C ARG A 116 -10.54 -11.41 18.47
N ALA A 117 -10.25 -10.36 17.72
CA ALA A 117 -9.16 -9.43 17.99
C ALA A 117 -9.43 -8.53 19.23
N ALA A 118 -10.61 -8.65 19.85
CA ALA A 118 -11.04 -7.84 21.00
C ALA A 118 -10.83 -6.33 20.79
N SER A 119 -10.85 -5.88 19.52
CA SER A 119 -10.62 -4.49 19.17
C SER A 119 -11.88 -3.68 19.48
N SER A 120 -11.72 -2.58 20.21
CA SER A 120 -12.82 -1.68 20.56
C SER A 120 -12.74 -0.41 19.72
N GLY A 121 -13.88 0.02 19.16
CA GLY A 121 -13.94 1.20 18.31
C GLY A 121 -14.95 1.06 17.17
N GLU A 122 -15.17 2.15 16.46
CA GLU A 122 -15.98 2.16 15.24
C GLU A 122 -15.16 1.60 14.09
N VAL A 123 -15.72 0.61 13.38
CA VAL A 123 -15.06 0.00 12.22
C VAL A 123 -15.27 0.87 11.00
N GLN A 124 -14.19 1.29 10.37
CA GLN A 124 -14.20 1.92 9.06
C GLN A 124 -13.99 0.86 7.97
N TRP A 125 -14.91 0.81 7.02
CA TRP A 125 -14.91 -0.16 5.94
C TRP A 125 -14.32 0.44 4.67
N SER A 126 -13.41 -0.31 4.04
CA SER A 126 -12.97 -0.04 2.67
C SER A 126 -12.98 -1.33 1.84
N ARG A 127 -13.09 -1.18 0.53
CA ARG A 127 -13.23 -2.29 -0.42
C ARG A 127 -12.26 -2.09 -1.57
N TYR A 128 -11.67 -3.19 -2.01
CA TYR A 128 -10.94 -3.21 -3.27
C TYR A 128 -11.13 -4.56 -3.95
N ALA A 129 -10.84 -4.61 -5.25
CA ALA A 129 -10.79 -5.85 -6.02
C ALA A 129 -9.52 -5.92 -6.88
N GLN A 130 -9.08 -7.15 -7.18
CA GLN A 130 -8.12 -7.41 -8.24
C GLN A 130 -8.89 -7.65 -9.54
N MET A 131 -8.63 -6.79 -10.53
CA MET A 131 -9.44 -6.71 -11.74
C MET A 131 -8.56 -6.64 -12.98
N ARG A 132 -9.07 -7.09 -14.12
CA ARG A 132 -8.38 -7.04 -15.42
C ARG A 132 -9.39 -7.07 -16.57
N TYR A 133 -8.91 -6.84 -17.79
CA TYR A 133 -9.68 -7.28 -18.95
C TYR A 133 -9.55 -8.80 -19.12
N ALA A 134 -10.63 -9.45 -19.53
CA ALA A 134 -10.66 -10.88 -19.78
C ALA A 134 -9.57 -11.26 -20.79
N GLY A 135 -8.81 -12.31 -20.46
CA GLY A 135 -7.67 -12.77 -21.25
C GLY A 135 -6.34 -12.06 -20.95
N GLN A 136 -6.32 -11.02 -20.11
CA GLN A 136 -5.06 -10.46 -19.60
C GLN A 136 -4.41 -11.39 -18.57
N GLY A 137 -3.08 -11.43 -18.56
CA GLY A 137 -2.31 -12.28 -17.65
C GLY A 137 -2.03 -11.68 -16.26
N PHE A 138 -2.47 -10.44 -16.00
CA PHE A 138 -2.19 -9.76 -14.74
C PHE A 138 -3.37 -8.89 -14.31
N GLU A 139 -3.63 -8.84 -13.00
CA GLU A 139 -4.61 -7.94 -12.40
C GLU A 139 -4.02 -6.57 -12.05
N ILE A 140 -4.92 -5.62 -11.86
CA ILE A 140 -4.68 -4.35 -11.22
C ILE A 140 -5.50 -4.26 -9.94
N HIS A 141 -4.93 -3.63 -8.92
CA HIS A 141 -5.64 -3.28 -7.70
C HIS A 141 -6.57 -2.08 -7.98
N VAL A 142 -7.86 -2.23 -7.67
CA VAL A 142 -8.87 -1.20 -7.86
C VAL A 142 -9.58 -0.94 -6.54
N ASP A 143 -9.38 0.25 -5.99
CA ASP A 143 -10.18 0.76 -4.87
C ASP A 143 -11.64 0.90 -5.32
N LEU A 144 -12.57 0.31 -4.58
CA LEU A 144 -13.99 0.32 -4.94
C LEU A 144 -14.76 1.39 -4.14
N PRO A 145 -15.84 1.95 -4.71
CA PRO A 145 -16.65 2.95 -4.03
C PRO A 145 -17.15 2.50 -2.65
N GLY A 146 -17.01 3.38 -1.65
CA GLY A 146 -17.56 3.18 -0.31
C GLY A 146 -19.09 3.23 -0.28
N GLY A 147 -19.66 3.13 0.93
CA GLY A 147 -21.10 3.22 1.16
C GLY A 147 -21.87 1.96 0.76
N PRO A 148 -23.21 2.05 0.65
CA PRO A 148 -24.06 0.92 0.30
C PRO A 148 -23.83 0.41 -1.13
N ILE A 149 -24.01 -0.90 -1.32
CA ILE A 149 -24.01 -1.55 -2.63
C ILE A 149 -25.47 -1.56 -3.12
N GLY A 150 -25.81 -0.60 -3.98
CA GLY A 150 -27.13 -0.45 -4.58
C GLY A 150 -27.20 -0.96 -6.03
N PRO A 151 -28.33 -0.79 -6.71
CA PRO A 151 -28.54 -1.28 -8.08
C PRO A 151 -27.52 -0.76 -9.11
N ASP A 152 -26.98 0.43 -8.91
CA ASP A 152 -25.99 1.08 -9.79
C ASP A 152 -24.53 0.72 -9.46
N TYR A 153 -24.28 -0.10 -8.43
CA TYR A 153 -22.93 -0.33 -7.93
C TYR A 153 -22.01 -0.98 -8.96
N GLY A 154 -22.51 -1.94 -9.75
CA GLY A 154 -21.76 -2.59 -10.84
C GLY A 154 -21.18 -1.57 -11.83
N LYS A 155 -21.99 -0.57 -12.23
CA LYS A 155 -21.53 0.54 -13.07
C LYS A 155 -20.38 1.32 -12.42
N ARG A 156 -20.51 1.68 -11.14
CA ARG A 156 -19.46 2.44 -10.42
C ARG A 156 -18.17 1.65 -10.25
N VAL A 157 -18.26 0.32 -10.13
CA VAL A 157 -17.09 -0.57 -10.09
C VAL A 157 -16.36 -0.58 -11.45
N ILE A 158 -17.10 -0.62 -12.56
CA ILE A 158 -16.54 -0.49 -13.90
C ILE A 158 -15.86 0.87 -14.09
N GLU A 159 -16.49 1.96 -13.63
CA GLU A 159 -15.89 3.30 -13.67
C GLU A 159 -14.59 3.37 -12.86
N ALA A 160 -14.58 2.82 -11.65
CA ALA A 160 -13.38 2.75 -10.81
C ALA A 160 -12.25 1.95 -11.48
N PHE A 161 -12.57 0.83 -12.13
CA PHE A 161 -11.61 0.07 -12.91
C PHE A 161 -11.03 0.89 -14.05
N ASN A 162 -11.87 1.55 -14.85
CA ASN A 162 -11.40 2.36 -15.98
C ASN A 162 -10.48 3.49 -15.52
N GLU A 163 -10.81 4.16 -14.40
CA GLU A 163 -9.93 5.19 -13.84
C GLU A 163 -8.58 4.61 -13.39
N ALA A 164 -8.58 3.50 -12.67
CA ALA A 164 -7.37 2.84 -12.20
C ALA A 164 -6.52 2.31 -13.38
N TYR A 165 -7.16 1.72 -14.38
CA TYR A 165 -6.52 1.17 -15.57
C TYR A 165 -5.91 2.28 -16.42
N LEU A 166 -6.65 3.37 -16.69
CA LEU A 166 -6.14 4.53 -17.43
C LEU A 166 -4.96 5.18 -16.70
N ARG A 167 -5.03 5.29 -15.37
CA ARG A 167 -3.92 5.83 -14.56
C ARG A 167 -2.66 4.99 -14.69
N LYS A 168 -2.78 3.65 -14.73
CA LYS A 168 -1.65 2.71 -14.82
C LYS A 168 -1.13 2.54 -16.25
N HIS A 169 -2.00 2.29 -17.21
CA HIS A 169 -1.65 1.88 -18.58
C HIS A 169 -1.83 2.98 -19.64
N LYS A 170 -2.48 4.10 -19.32
CA LYS A 170 -2.70 5.26 -20.19
C LYS A 170 -3.60 5.02 -21.42
N PHE A 171 -4.28 3.89 -21.51
CA PHE A 171 -5.33 3.63 -22.48
C PHE A 171 -6.43 2.75 -21.86
N LEU A 172 -7.55 2.57 -22.56
CA LEU A 172 -8.62 1.63 -22.23
C LEU A 172 -8.88 0.71 -23.41
N ASP A 173 -9.29 -0.52 -23.14
CA ASP A 173 -9.84 -1.41 -24.15
C ASP A 173 -11.37 -1.21 -24.17
N ALA A 174 -11.87 -0.67 -25.28
CA ALA A 174 -13.29 -0.33 -25.43
C ALA A 174 -14.17 -1.56 -25.66
N GLU A 175 -13.60 -2.65 -26.16
CA GLU A 175 -14.30 -3.92 -26.43
C GLU A 175 -14.02 -4.98 -25.36
N GLY A 176 -13.01 -4.74 -24.53
CA GLY A 176 -12.60 -5.66 -23.48
C GLY A 176 -13.66 -5.86 -22.41
N THR A 177 -14.04 -7.12 -22.19
CA THR A 177 -14.82 -7.52 -21.02
C THR A 177 -13.99 -7.33 -19.75
N ILE A 178 -14.50 -6.62 -18.77
CA ILE A 178 -13.83 -6.44 -17.48
C ILE A 178 -14.18 -7.64 -16.58
N GLU A 179 -13.19 -8.23 -15.94
CA GLU A 179 -13.39 -9.25 -14.92
C GLU A 179 -12.73 -8.85 -13.58
N ALA A 180 -13.43 -9.16 -12.49
CA ALA A 180 -12.90 -9.08 -11.14
C ALA A 180 -12.69 -10.50 -10.60
N VAL A 181 -11.51 -10.75 -10.02
CA VAL A 181 -11.06 -12.09 -9.63
C VAL A 181 -11.07 -12.25 -8.11
N ASP A 182 -10.39 -11.34 -7.41
CA ASP A 182 -10.32 -11.33 -5.95
C ASP A 182 -11.02 -10.09 -5.39
N TRP A 183 -11.81 -10.31 -4.34
CA TRP A 183 -12.59 -9.28 -3.67
C TRP A 183 -12.14 -9.18 -2.23
N THR A 184 -11.71 -8.00 -1.81
CA THR A 184 -11.24 -7.76 -0.45
C THR A 184 -12.07 -6.70 0.25
N LEU A 185 -12.52 -7.04 1.46
CA LEU A 185 -13.10 -6.12 2.41
C LEU A 185 -12.09 -5.89 3.53
N VAL A 186 -11.94 -4.62 3.90
CA VAL A 186 -11.00 -4.19 4.92
C VAL A 186 -11.78 -3.53 6.05
N ALA A 187 -11.61 -4.05 7.26
CA ALA A 187 -11.99 -3.39 8.50
C ALA A 187 -10.76 -2.67 9.06
N THR A 188 -10.83 -1.34 9.20
CA THR A 188 -9.83 -0.54 9.93
C THR A 188 -10.48 0.05 11.16
N ILE A 189 -9.83 -0.02 12.32
CA ILE A 189 -10.32 0.57 13.57
C ILE A 189 -9.37 1.69 13.94
N PRO A 190 -9.70 2.96 13.63
CA PRO A 190 -8.81 4.07 13.92
C PRO A 190 -8.53 4.15 15.42
N SER A 191 -7.25 4.13 15.78
CA SER A 191 -6.83 4.35 17.15
C SER A 191 -7.03 5.83 17.51
N ARG A 192 -7.53 6.10 18.73
CA ARG A 192 -7.75 7.48 19.22
C ARG A 192 -6.45 8.24 19.49
N THR A 193 -5.32 7.57 19.45
CA THR A 193 -3.99 8.15 19.60
C THR A 193 -3.63 8.80 18.26
N GLY A 194 -3.86 10.11 18.16
CA GLY A 194 -3.33 10.88 17.03
C GLY A 194 -1.84 10.60 16.88
N GLY A 195 -1.45 10.12 15.69
CA GLY A 195 -0.18 9.42 15.46
C GLY A 195 1.01 10.05 16.17
N ALA A 196 1.88 9.21 16.74
CA ALA A 196 3.06 9.63 17.46
C ALA A 196 3.79 10.73 16.69
N ARG A 197 3.93 11.90 17.34
CA ARG A 197 4.87 12.92 16.90
C ARG A 197 6.27 12.36 17.13
N LEU A 198 6.80 11.65 16.14
CA LEU A 198 8.20 11.29 16.12
C LEU A 198 9.01 12.60 16.07
N GLY A 199 9.59 12.99 17.21
CA GLY A 199 10.59 14.03 17.24
C GLY A 199 11.65 13.72 16.19
N ARG A 200 12.10 14.71 15.41
CA ARG A 200 13.00 14.50 14.28
C ARG A 200 14.27 15.32 14.41
N MET A 201 15.38 14.72 14.01
CA MET A 201 16.59 15.44 13.65
C MET A 201 16.67 15.46 12.11
N VAL A 202 16.75 16.66 11.54
CA VAL A 202 16.88 16.85 10.08
C VAL A 202 18.36 17.02 9.78
N VAL A 203 18.87 16.20 8.86
CA VAL A 203 20.24 16.30 8.34
C VAL A 203 20.13 16.72 6.88
N GLU A 204 20.62 17.92 6.59
CA GLU A 204 20.78 18.39 5.22
C GLU A 204 22.01 17.70 4.61
N THR A 205 21.90 17.24 3.37
CA THR A 205 22.89 16.37 2.71
C THR A 205 23.56 17.01 1.51
#